data_AF-A0A0C2FKF3-F1
#
_entry.id   AF-A0A0C2FKF3-F1
#
_cell.length_a   1.000
_cell.length_b   1.000
_cell.length_c   1.000
_cell.angle_alpha   90.00
_cell.angle_beta   90.00
_cell.angle_gamma   90.00
#
_symmetry.space_group_name_H-M   'P 1'
#
loop_
_entity.id
_entity.type
_entity.pdbx_description
1 polymer ?
#
loop_
_entity_poly.entity_id
_entity_poly.type
_entity_poly.pdbx_seq_one_letter_code
_entity_poly.pdbx_strand_id
1 'polypeptide(L)'
;MHGQEVVSNTCKPGRFTPYHQGTEIWYPASMRPGSSYVECVGTPKGEDATCSNTFLFNYNHYELYTFDHRHYFAVQVPEFGKTGCNISTVGEGSADWSKY
;
A
#
# COMPACT_ATOMS: atom_id res chain seq x y z
N MET A 1 -15.29 -23.51 -19.26
CA MET A 1 -15.39 -24.16 -17.93
C MET A 1 -14.03 -23.93 -17.26
N HIS A 2 -13.83 -23.20 -16.16
CA HIS A 2 -14.66 -22.79 -15.05
C HIS A 2 -14.73 -21.26 -14.93
N GLY A 3 -15.94 -20.71 -14.88
CA GLY A 3 -16.13 -19.38 -14.32
C GLY A 3 -15.90 -19.49 -12.82
N GLN A 4 -14.78 -18.95 -12.35
CA GLN A 4 -14.60 -18.76 -10.91
C GLN A 4 -15.54 -17.64 -10.51
N GLU A 5 -16.62 -18.05 -9.85
CA GLU A 5 -17.60 -17.22 -9.16
C GLU A 5 -16.88 -16.01 -8.55
N VAL A 6 -17.24 -14.81 -9.02
CA VAL A 6 -16.77 -13.55 -8.44
C VAL A 6 -17.32 -13.54 -7.01
N VAL A 7 -16.49 -14.00 -6.08
CA VAL A 7 -16.87 -14.30 -4.71
C VAL A 7 -17.52 -13.06 -4.11
N SER A 8 -18.79 -13.21 -3.72
CA SER A 8 -19.69 -12.26 -3.05
C SER A 8 -19.12 -11.55 -1.80
N ASN A 9 -17.87 -11.83 -1.42
CA ASN A 9 -17.19 -11.36 -0.23
C ASN A 9 -15.98 -10.45 -0.50
N THR A 10 -15.54 -10.27 -1.76
CA THR A 10 -14.35 -9.45 -2.08
C THR A 10 -14.52 -7.99 -1.67
N CYS A 11 -15.74 -7.50 -1.46
CA CYS A 11 -16.03 -6.08 -1.21
C CYS A 11 -16.34 -5.76 0.26
N LYS A 12 -16.11 -6.69 1.19
CA LYS A 12 -16.42 -6.48 2.61
C LYS A 12 -15.13 -6.31 3.39
N PRO A 13 -14.87 -5.15 4.00
CA PRO A 13 -13.71 -4.99 4.86
C PRO A 13 -13.78 -6.01 6.00
N GLY A 14 -12.78 -6.89 6.04
CA GLY A 14 -12.64 -7.90 7.07
C GLY A 14 -11.75 -7.41 8.20
N ARG A 15 -12.00 -7.84 9.43
CA ARG A 15 -11.17 -7.46 10.60
C ARG A 15 -9.68 -7.79 10.43
N PHE A 16 -9.37 -8.81 9.63
CA PHE A 16 -8.00 -9.31 9.40
C PHE A 16 -7.65 -9.37 7.91
N THR A 17 -8.41 -8.70 7.07
CA THR A 17 -8.22 -8.72 5.62
C THR A 17 -7.93 -7.30 5.16
N PRO A 18 -6.77 -7.05 4.52
CA PRO A 18 -6.50 -5.76 3.90
C PRO A 18 -7.64 -5.40 2.94
N TYR A 19 -8.01 -4.13 2.94
CA TYR A 19 -9.06 -3.60 2.07
C TYR A 19 -8.56 -2.31 1.45
N HIS A 20 -8.64 -2.19 0.13
CA HIS A 20 -8.24 -0.98 -0.57
C HIS A 20 -9.27 0.14 -0.37
N GLN A 21 -8.79 1.38 -0.28
CA GLN A 21 -9.67 2.53 -0.14
C GLN A 21 -10.47 2.79 -1.43
N GLY A 22 -11.63 3.44 -1.31
CA GLY A 22 -12.62 3.54 -2.40
C GLY A 22 -12.12 4.14 -3.72
N THR A 23 -11.18 5.10 -3.67
CA THR A 23 -10.51 5.68 -4.84
C THR A 23 -9.01 5.53 -4.64
N GLU A 24 -8.36 4.81 -5.53
CA GLU A 24 -6.94 4.49 -5.45
C GLU A 24 -6.21 4.97 -6.72
N ILE A 25 -5.01 5.53 -6.53
CA ILE A 25 -4.05 5.76 -7.61
C ILE A 25 -3.01 4.65 -7.52
N TRP A 26 -2.96 3.81 -8.55
CA TRP A 26 -2.05 2.67 -8.61
C TRP A 26 -0.91 2.92 -9.59
N TYR A 27 0.32 2.64 -9.14
CA TYR A 27 1.53 2.74 -9.95
C TYR A 27 2.05 1.33 -10.26
N PRO A 28 1.80 0.77 -11.46
CA PRO A 28 2.13 -0.62 -11.75
C PRO A 28 3.63 -0.89 -11.97
N ALA A 29 4.43 0.16 -12.21
CA ALA A 29 5.84 0.02 -12.59
C ALA A 29 6.80 0.83 -11.70
N SER A 30 6.48 2.08 -11.38
CA SER A 30 7.33 2.94 -10.56
C SER A 30 6.52 4.09 -9.96
N MET A 31 6.93 4.55 -8.78
CA MET A 31 6.37 5.74 -8.13
C MET A 31 7.30 6.96 -8.25
N ARG A 32 8.26 6.95 -9.20
CA ARG A 32 9.14 8.11 -9.46
C ARG A 32 8.38 9.27 -10.13
N PRO A 33 8.85 10.52 -10.01
CA PRO A 33 8.26 11.64 -10.75
C PRO A 33 8.17 11.35 -12.26
N GLY A 34 7.01 11.60 -12.86
CA GLY A 34 6.73 11.34 -14.27
C GLY A 34 6.32 9.90 -14.61
N SER A 35 6.22 9.01 -13.62
CA SER A 35 5.73 7.64 -13.85
C SER A 35 4.23 7.66 -14.18
N SER A 36 3.81 6.75 -15.06
CA SER A 36 2.40 6.53 -15.37
C SER A 36 1.67 5.92 -14.17
N TYR A 37 0.45 6.38 -13.94
CA TYR A 37 -0.46 5.83 -12.95
C TYR A 37 -1.78 5.43 -13.58
N VAL A 38 -2.52 4.58 -12.87
CA VAL A 38 -3.89 4.19 -13.18
C VAL A 38 -4.77 4.67 -12.04
N GLU A 39 -5.87 5.35 -12.36
CA GLU A 39 -6.90 5.66 -11.39
C GLU A 39 -7.89 4.48 -11.32
N CYS A 40 -7.93 3.79 -10.17
CA CYS A 40 -8.81 2.64 -9.97
C CYS A 40 -10.22 3.13 -9.59
N VAL A 41 -11.08 3.25 -10.61
CA VAL A 41 -12.49 3.70 -10.48
C VAL A 41 -13.50 2.63 -10.94
N GLY A 42 -13.01 1.43 -11.25
CA GLY A 42 -13.84 0.31 -11.70
C GLY A 42 -14.59 -0.37 -10.56
N THR A 43 -15.01 -1.60 -10.84
CA THR A 43 -15.84 -2.39 -9.94
C THR A 43 -15.12 -3.66 -9.50
N PRO A 44 -15.32 -4.11 -8.26
CA PRO A 44 -16.10 -3.44 -7.20
C PRO A 44 -15.41 -2.17 -6.66
N LYS A 45 -16.21 -1.22 -6.16
CA LYS A 45 -15.65 0.01 -5.57
C LYS A 45 -14.81 -0.34 -4.35
N GLY A 46 -13.61 0.23 -4.28
CA GLY A 46 -12.63 -0.06 -3.24
C GLY A 46 -11.91 -1.38 -3.38
N GLU A 47 -12.20 -2.21 -4.39
CA GLU A 47 -11.47 -3.47 -4.66
C GLU A 47 -11.48 -3.78 -6.16
N ASP A 48 -11.24 -2.76 -6.99
CA ASP A 48 -11.39 -2.84 -8.45
C ASP A 48 -10.64 -4.05 -9.01
N ALA A 49 -11.41 -5.05 -9.45
CA ALA A 49 -10.91 -6.35 -9.85
C ALA A 49 -10.07 -6.31 -11.15
N THR A 50 -9.99 -5.14 -11.79
CA THR A 50 -9.19 -4.90 -12.99
C THR A 50 -7.99 -3.98 -12.77
N CYS A 51 -7.78 -3.52 -11.53
CA CYS A 51 -6.72 -2.60 -11.15
C CYS A 51 -5.72 -3.27 -10.18
N SER A 52 -5.31 -2.56 -9.13
CA SER A 52 -4.40 -3.02 -8.07
C SER A 52 -4.79 -4.35 -7.43
N ASN A 53 -6.09 -4.65 -7.32
CA ASN A 53 -6.60 -5.90 -6.72
C ASN A 53 -6.23 -7.17 -7.53
N THR A 54 -5.72 -7.02 -8.75
CA THR A 54 -5.14 -8.14 -9.51
C THR A 54 -3.78 -8.58 -8.97
N PHE A 55 -3.12 -7.73 -8.17
CA PHE A 55 -1.79 -7.99 -7.64
C PHE A 55 -1.86 -8.87 -6.38
N LEU A 56 -1.25 -10.06 -6.44
CA LEU A 56 -1.19 -10.99 -5.33
C LEU A 56 0.08 -10.78 -4.51
N PHE A 57 -0.07 -10.47 -3.22
CA PHE A 57 1.04 -10.33 -2.28
C PHE A 57 1.68 -11.69 -1.97
N ASN A 58 2.94 -11.84 -2.34
CA ASN A 58 3.79 -12.95 -1.89
C ASN A 58 4.52 -12.58 -0.59
N TYR A 59 4.20 -13.25 0.53
CA TYR A 59 4.83 -12.98 1.82
C TYR A 59 6.36 -13.09 1.84
N ASN A 60 6.97 -13.85 0.93
CA ASN A 60 8.43 -13.91 0.82
C ASN A 60 9.07 -12.59 0.38
N HIS A 61 8.29 -11.67 -0.19
CA HIS A 61 8.72 -10.35 -0.64
C HIS A 61 8.15 -9.22 0.24
N TYR A 62 7.72 -9.53 1.46
CA TYR A 62 7.09 -8.58 2.37
C TYR A 62 7.88 -7.27 2.55
N GLU A 63 9.21 -7.35 2.69
CA GLU A 63 10.07 -6.17 2.86
C GLU A 63 10.07 -5.28 1.61
N LEU A 64 10.11 -5.87 0.42
CA LEU A 64 10.06 -5.12 -0.85
C LEU A 64 8.72 -4.41 -1.00
N TYR A 65 7.62 -5.11 -0.70
CA TYR A 65 6.29 -4.52 -0.76
C TYR A 65 6.08 -3.43 0.29
N THR A 66 6.65 -3.61 1.48
CA THR A 66 6.59 -2.60 2.54
C THR A 66 7.41 -1.37 2.17
N PHE A 67 8.55 -1.56 1.52
CA PHE A 67 9.36 -0.47 0.97
C PHE A 67 8.58 0.31 -0.10
N ASP A 68 8.00 -0.37 -1.08
CA ASP A 68 7.21 0.26 -2.15
C ASP A 68 5.98 0.97 -1.59
N HIS A 69 5.29 0.36 -0.63
CA HIS A 69 4.13 0.96 0.04
C HIS A 69 4.47 2.26 0.78
N ARG A 70 5.74 2.49 1.11
CA ARG A 70 6.23 3.69 1.79
C ARG A 70 6.97 4.65 0.86
N HIS A 71 7.06 4.38 -0.44
CA HIS A 71 7.92 5.14 -1.35
C HIS A 71 7.14 5.81 -2.49
N TYR A 72 6.91 7.12 -2.39
CA TYR A 72 6.17 7.89 -3.41
C TYR A 72 6.99 9.08 -3.89
N PHE A 73 6.93 9.37 -5.20
CA PHE A 73 7.64 10.47 -5.86
C PHE A 73 9.15 10.46 -5.62
N ALA A 74 9.74 9.26 -5.55
CA ALA A 74 11.14 9.05 -5.17
C ALA A 74 11.50 9.45 -3.73
N VAL A 75 10.51 9.58 -2.84
CA VAL A 75 10.66 9.97 -1.43
C VAL A 75 10.08 8.89 -0.51
N GLN A 76 10.76 8.62 0.61
CA GLN A 76 10.22 7.74 1.65
C GLN A 76 9.22 8.53 2.50
N VAL A 77 7.94 8.14 2.50
CA VAL A 77 6.86 8.75 3.28
C VAL A 77 7.24 8.96 4.76
N PRO A 78 7.94 8.02 5.43
CA PRO A 78 8.40 8.23 6.81
C PRO A 78 9.29 9.46 7.02
N GLU A 79 9.95 9.99 5.99
CA GLU A 79 10.75 11.23 6.10
C GLU A 79 9.89 12.43 6.53
N PHE A 80 8.65 12.52 6.05
CA PHE A 80 7.70 13.57 6.47
C PHE A 80 7.19 13.37 7.91
N GLY A 81 7.25 12.14 8.44
CA GLY A 81 6.95 11.86 9.85
C GLY A 81 8.10 12.24 10.79
N LYS A 82 9.33 12.30 10.28
CA LYS A 82 10.51 12.76 11.05
C LYS A 82 10.55 14.28 11.19
N THR A 83 9.99 15.03 10.22
CA THR A 83 9.84 16.48 10.30
C THR A 83 8.82 16.86 11.38
N GLY A 84 9.28 16.95 12.63
CA GLY A 84 8.48 17.30 13.81
C GLY A 84 8.79 16.44 15.04
N CYS A 85 9.29 15.21 14.84
CA CYS A 85 9.83 14.39 15.92
C CYS A 85 11.27 14.83 16.22
N ASN A 86 11.44 15.67 17.24
CA ASN A 86 12.78 15.92 17.77
C ASN A 86 13.27 14.63 18.45
N ILE A 87 14.10 13.85 17.76
CA ILE A 87 14.70 12.62 18.31
C ILE A 87 15.48 12.86 19.60
N SER A 88 15.88 14.11 19.90
CA SER A 88 16.51 14.49 21.17
C SER A 88 15.54 14.55 22.34
N THR A 89 14.22 14.52 22.08
CA THR A 89 13.16 14.48 23.12
C THR A 89 12.64 13.07 23.40
N VAL A 90 13.11 12.11 22.61
CA VAL A 90 12.82 10.69 22.78
C VAL A 90 13.72 10.19 23.91
N GLY A 91 13.21 10.23 25.15
CA GLY A 91 13.93 9.72 26.33
C GLY A 91 14.40 8.27 26.13
N GLU A 92 15.41 7.87 26.91
CA GLU A 92 16.20 6.62 26.86
C GLU A 92 15.44 5.27 26.88
N GLY A 93 14.14 5.22 26.56
CA GLY A 93 13.33 4.01 26.48
C GLY A 93 12.48 3.85 25.21
N SER A 94 12.56 4.74 24.21
CA SER A 94 11.82 4.55 22.96
C SER A 94 12.67 3.80 21.94
N ALA A 95 12.14 2.68 21.46
CA ALA A 95 12.76 1.85 20.45
C ALA A 95 13.14 2.69 19.22
N ASP A 96 14.39 2.55 18.79
CA ASP A 96 14.91 3.13 17.56
C ASP A 96 14.31 2.38 16.36
N TRP A 97 13.18 2.86 15.86
CA TRP A 97 12.50 2.30 14.70
C TRP A 97 13.25 2.54 13.38
N SER A 98 14.41 3.22 13.39
CA SER A 98 15.23 3.43 12.19
C SER A 98 16.19 2.28 11.88
N LYS A 99 16.25 1.28 12.76
CA LYS A 99 17.12 0.10 12.66
C LYS A 99 16.41 -1.18 12.20
N TYR A 100 15.13 -1.08 11.84
CA TYR A 100 14.35 -2.17 11.25
C TYR A 100 13.90 -1.78 9.84
#